data_AF-A0A971I335-F1
#
_entry.id   AF-A0A971I335-F1
#
_cell.length_a   1.000
_cell.length_b   1.000
_cell.length_c   1.000
_cell.angle_alpha   90.00
_cell.angle_beta   90.00
_cell.angle_gamma   90.00
#
_symmetry.space_group_name_H-M   'P 1'
#
loop_
_entity.id
_entity.type
_entity.pdbx_description
1 polymer ?
#
loop_
_entity_poly.entity_id
_entity_poly.type
_entity_poly.pdbx_seq_one_letter_code
_entity_poly.pdbx_strand_id
1 'polypeptide(L)' 'MNSKVRCSVCGYPTDEDAVGQCPECNSYVCDECIDLYDSYCQDCYSRADEDY' A
#
# COMPACT_ATOMS: atom_id res chain seq x y z
N MET A 1 -13.83 18.03 -0.51
CA MET A 1 -13.57 17.28 0.74
C MET A 1 -12.33 16.45 0.45
N ASN A 2 -11.20 16.71 1.11
CA ASN A 2 -10.03 15.84 0.99
C ASN A 2 -10.30 14.60 1.84
N SER A 3 -10.71 13.51 1.19
CA SER A 3 -10.77 12.21 1.84
C SER A 3 -9.35 11.76 2.13
N LYS A 4 -8.95 11.77 3.41
CA LYS A 4 -7.69 11.17 3.83
C LYS A 4 -7.92 9.69 4.09
N VAL A 5 -7.13 8.84 3.44
CA VAL A 5 -7.07 7.41 3.70
C VAL A 5 -5.88 7.08 4.58
N ARG A 6 -5.81 5.87 5.12
CA ARG A 6 -4.67 5.41 5.91
C ARG A 6 -3.90 4.36 5.13
N CYS A 7 -2.57 4.49 5.10
CA CYS A 7 -1.72 3.44 4.59
C CYS A 7 -1.94 2.15 5.39
N SER A 8 -2.22 1.05 4.69
CA SER A 8 -2.40 -0.28 5.29
C SER A 8 -1.12 -0.84 5.90
N VAL A 9 0.05 -0.36 5.47
CA VAL A 9 1.36 -0.78 5.98
C VAL A 9 1.75 0.02 7.23
N CYS A 10 1.92 1.34 7.10
CA CYS A 10 2.47 2.17 8.18
C CYS A 10 1.41 2.91 9.01
N GLY A 11 0.14 2.90 8.59
CA GLY A 11 -0.95 3.59 9.28
C GLY A 11 -0.99 5.12 9.09
N TYR A 12 -0.03 5.69 8.34
CA TYR A 12 0.05 7.13 8.14
C TYR A 12 -1.15 7.66 7.33
N PRO A 13 -1.77 8.78 7.73
CA PRO A 13 -2.86 9.40 6.97
C PRO A 13 -2.31 10.06 5.70
N THR A 14 -2.75 9.60 4.55
CA THR A 14 -2.37 10.14 3.24
C THR A 14 -3.61 10.58 2.45
N ASP A 15 -3.43 11.47 1.49
CA ASP A 15 -4.50 11.91 0.60
C ASP A 15 -4.81 10.81 -0.44
N GLU A 16 -6.09 10.61 -0.75
CA GLU A 16 -6.55 9.57 -1.68
C GLU A 16 -5.99 9.73 -3.11
N ASP A 17 -5.57 10.94 -3.49
CA ASP A 17 -4.91 11.22 -4.78
C ASP A 17 -3.40 10.92 -4.78
N ALA A 18 -2.79 10.75 -3.59
CA ALA A 18 -1.35 10.59 -3.38
C ALA A 18 -1.01 9.23 -2.73
N VAL A 19 -1.80 8.22 -3.06
CA VAL A 19 -1.72 6.88 -2.48
C VAL A 19 -1.93 5.86 -3.58
N GLY A 20 -1.05 4.86 -3.62
CA GLY A 20 -1.22 3.71 -4.49
C GLY A 20 -2.22 2.71 -3.92
N GLN A 21 -2.77 1.86 -4.78
CA GLN A 21 -3.58 0.72 -4.36
C GLN A 21 -2.84 -0.58 -4.69
N CYS A 22 -2.78 -1.47 -3.71
CA CYS A 22 -2.22 -2.81 -3.91
C CYS A 22 -3.07 -3.56 -4.95
N PRO A 23 -2.49 -4.11 -6.03
CA PRO A 23 -3.24 -4.74 -7.12
C PRO A 23 -3.97 -6.03 -6.71
N GLU A 24 -3.54 -6.69 -5.64
CA GLU A 24 -4.11 -7.96 -5.16
C GLU A 24 -5.31 -7.77 -4.22
N CYS A 25 -5.23 -6.79 -3.33
CA CYS A 25 -6.20 -6.62 -2.25
C CYS A 25 -6.89 -5.25 -2.22
N ASN A 26 -6.53 -4.34 -3.14
CA ASN A 26 -7.02 -2.96 -3.22
C ASN A 26 -6.83 -2.15 -1.93
N SER A 27 -5.90 -2.56 -1.07
CA SER A 27 -5.55 -1.78 0.12
C SER A 27 -4.78 -0.53 -0.28
N TYR A 28 -5.06 0.58 0.38
CA TYR A 28 -4.34 1.84 0.20
C TYR A 28 -2.93 1.73 0.80
N VAL A 29 -1.92 2.10 0.01
CA VAL A 29 -0.49 2.06 0.38
C VAL A 29 0.14 3.39 -0.03
N CYS A 30 0.75 4.11 0.91
CA CYS A 30 1.42 5.38 0.60
C CYS A 30 2.62 5.16 -0.32
N ASP A 31 3.01 6.20 -1.07
CA ASP A 31 4.12 6.17 -2.04
C ASP A 31 5.41 5.56 -1.46
N GLU A 32 5.77 5.91 -0.23
CA GLU A 32 6.97 5.33 0.40
C GLU A 32 6.88 3.82 0.60
N CYS A 33 5.70 3.30 0.97
CA CYS A 33 5.52 1.88 1.23
C CYS A 33 5.33 1.10 -0.08
N ILE A 34 4.65 1.68 -1.07
CA ILE A 34 4.42 1.00 -2.35
C ILE A 34 5.72 0.84 -3.15
N ASP A 35 6.64 1.80 -3.04
CA ASP A 35 8.00 1.70 -3.60
C ASP A 35 8.86 0.64 -2.87
N LEU A 36 8.67 0.48 -1.56
CA LEU A 36 9.37 -0.51 -0.73
C LEU A 36 8.97 -1.95 -1.04
N TYR A 37 7.70 -2.17 -1.40
CA TYR A 37 7.11 -3.50 -1.59
C TYR A 37 6.73 -3.77 -3.06
N ASP A 38 7.47 -3.18 -4.00
CA ASP A 38 7.36 -3.43 -5.45
C ASP A 38 5.92 -3.31 -5.99
N SER A 39 5.23 -2.23 -5.66
CA SER A 39 3.83 -1.97 -6.02
C SER A 39 2.76 -2.76 -5.24
N TYR A 40 3.15 -3.53 -4.23
CA TYR A 40 2.22 -4.26 -3.36
C TYR A 40 2.11 -3.66 -1.96
N CYS A 41 1.14 -4.12 -1.18
CA CYS A 41 1.20 -3.95 0.28
C CYS A 41 2.14 -5.00 0.88
N GLN A 42 2.62 -4.76 2.11
CA GLN A 42 3.51 -5.66 2.82
C GLN A 42 2.99 -7.11 2.86
N ASP A 43 1.71 -7.32 3.16
CA ASP A 43 1.12 -8.66 3.25
C ASP A 43 1.15 -9.40 1.91
N CYS A 44 0.78 -8.73 0.81
CA CYS A 44 0.77 -9.34 -0.52
C CYS A 44 2.19 -9.58 -1.04
N TYR A 45 3.12 -8.66 -0.75
CA TYR A 45 4.53 -8.82 -1.07
C TYR A 45 5.14 -10.01 -0.34
N SER A 46 4.94 -10.13 0.98
CA SER A 46 5.46 -11.26 1.76
C SER A 46 4.89 -12.60 1.28
N ARG A 47 3.61 -12.66 0.87
CA ARG A 47 3.04 -13.87 0.28
C ARG A 47 3.68 -14.25 -1.05
N ALA A 48 4.00 -13.27 -1.89
CA ALA A 48 4.67 -13.51 -3.17
C ALA A 48 6.14 -13.93 -2.99
N ASP A 49 6.81 -13.42 -1.94
CA ASP A 49 8.21 -13.75 -1.62
C ASP A 49 8.35 -15.15 -0.98
N GLU A 50 7.37 -15.60 -0.20
CA GLU A 50 7.36 -16.94 0.43
C GLU A 50 7.20 -18.11 -0.57
N ASP A 51 6.81 -17.84 -1.82
CA ASP A 51 6.64 -18.85 -2.88
C ASP A 51 7.95 -19.21 -3.62
N TYR A 52 9.11 -18.69 -3.20
CA TYR A 52 10.45 -18.93 -3.78
C TYR A 52 11.43 -19.64 -2.84
#